data_AF-A0A6F8ZHJ8-F1
#
_entry.id   AF-A0A6F8ZHJ8-F1
#
_cell.length_a   1.000
_cell.length_b   1.000
_cell.length_c   1.000
_cell.angle_alpha   90.00
_cell.angle_beta   90.00
_cell.angle_gamma   90.00
#
_symmetry.space_group_name_H-M   'P 1'
#
loop_
_entity.id
_entity.type
_entity.pdbx_description
1 polymer ?
#
loop_
_entity_poly.entity_id
_entity_poly.type
_entity_poly.pdbx_seq_one_letter_code
_entity_poly.pdbx_strand_id
1 'polypeptide(L)'
;MASFSDTLPSVPFGSRILRLTRPFLRGTDVKVLQRLYDTMLELMNPPQGPMGSRIAIDGIFAPETAQAVANIQSYFGVPVDGVAGPVTYALCGQVADAFGGPAFGSRPLASGTQGGDVLVLQNRLNCLRYARLLAGYQPGLFDAPTLAAVQAFEADNVVFRHWLIRFDGVVDAGVFDILWITAFTGGRELREGVNGFDTAGLQVILQNLGFYPGAIDGYFGSLTRRALSAFQRTAGLPDHGVAGPDTYHALGLSNPVFWYSPVLRPRARLDTLPVIREVSSTIDPSTGDRNPYGIFLAPNTFDDAATVLKHGDLVVSNINNHLDVMGQGRSLVRIVNGQPVTFFIGAGAPIALAASNLGVTWAADFGSAPDGSHGRVQVISPDGALFSGGNIERPLFAGPWGMQFNFGPLYGLPPAFFSTNVLTGTIDRFTAFHVPDFNGTSVVEQIGSGFAHTGTTISTVFGPQGMIWLPMGDVLYIADGADDSIRALAPATSAPGDLGNGFLLYQGRPLHQPAGLGFHPENGHLIAVNQGDNRAIEIDPRTGQVVSARVLDPTPVNPITGAGSALFGLTVALDATGEPVIFYTDDNTNTVNVLTR
;
A
#
# COMPACT_ATOMS: atom_id res chain seq x y z
N MET A 1 11.30 -3.30 -14.73
CA MET A 1 10.25 -2.51 -15.42
C MET A 1 10.82 -1.94 -16.70
N ALA A 2 10.11 -2.09 -17.83
CA ALA A 2 10.49 -1.40 -19.07
C ALA A 2 10.19 0.10 -18.91
N SER A 3 11.24 0.94 -18.81
CA SER A 3 11.10 2.40 -18.83
C SER A 3 10.19 2.81 -19.99
N PHE A 4 9.18 3.66 -19.76
CA PHE A 4 8.52 4.38 -20.84
C PHE A 4 9.54 5.38 -21.37
N SER A 5 10.43 4.93 -22.27
CA SER A 5 11.53 5.72 -22.82
C SER A 5 11.01 6.77 -23.80
N ASP A 6 11.73 7.89 -23.88
CA ASP A 6 11.49 9.08 -24.73
C ASP A 6 11.48 8.84 -26.26
N THR A 7 11.30 7.59 -26.71
CA THR A 7 11.39 7.18 -28.12
C THR A 7 10.07 6.72 -28.73
N LEU A 8 9.03 6.51 -27.91
CA LEU A 8 7.70 6.11 -28.40
C LEU A 8 6.80 7.33 -28.62
N PRO A 9 6.01 7.36 -29.72
CA PRO A 9 4.97 8.38 -29.89
C PRO A 9 3.98 8.38 -28.71
N SER A 10 3.72 9.57 -28.16
CA SER A 10 2.64 9.76 -27.17
C SER A 10 1.30 9.73 -27.90
N VAL A 11 0.49 8.71 -27.64
CA VAL A 11 -0.81 8.47 -28.27
C VAL A 11 -1.74 7.93 -27.19
N PRO A 12 -2.83 8.64 -26.84
CA PRO A 12 -3.75 8.20 -25.80
C PRO A 12 -4.39 6.84 -26.14
N PHE A 13 -4.45 5.94 -25.17
CA PHE A 13 -5.11 4.65 -25.37
C PHE A 13 -6.58 4.82 -25.81
N GLY A 14 -6.96 4.06 -26.85
CA GLY A 14 -8.30 4.11 -27.44
C GLY A 14 -8.58 5.22 -28.46
N SER A 15 -7.62 6.12 -28.68
CA SER A 15 -7.75 7.20 -29.68
C SER A 15 -7.64 6.73 -31.13
N ARG A 16 -7.14 5.51 -31.38
CA ARG A 16 -7.02 4.89 -32.71
C ARG A 16 -7.20 3.38 -32.66
N ILE A 17 -7.38 2.75 -33.82
CA ILE A 17 -7.42 1.29 -33.94
C ILE A 17 -5.99 0.72 -33.88
N LEU A 18 -5.74 -0.25 -33.00
CA LEU A 18 -4.48 -0.99 -32.94
C LEU A 18 -4.61 -2.34 -33.63
N ARG A 19 -3.72 -2.60 -34.58
CA ARG A 19 -3.70 -3.84 -35.38
C ARG A 19 -2.31 -4.10 -35.90
N LEU A 20 -2.07 -5.33 -36.34
CA LEU A 20 -0.83 -5.72 -36.97
C LEU A 20 -0.66 -4.98 -38.31
N THR A 21 0.43 -4.23 -38.47
CA THR A 21 0.78 -3.49 -39.69
C THR A 21 2.23 -3.73 -40.10
N ARG A 22 2.64 -3.26 -41.28
CA ARG A 22 4.05 -3.21 -41.69
C ARG A 22 4.39 -1.78 -42.15
N PRO A 23 5.29 -1.05 -41.46
CA PRO A 23 5.93 -1.40 -40.19
C PRO A 23 4.90 -1.54 -39.04
N PHE A 24 5.27 -2.23 -37.96
CA PHE A 24 4.39 -2.38 -36.78
C PHE A 24 4.04 -1.03 -36.17
N LEU A 25 2.80 -0.91 -35.68
CA LEU A 25 2.39 0.25 -34.91
C LEU A 25 3.24 0.37 -33.64
N ARG A 26 3.54 1.62 -33.27
CA ARG A 26 4.28 1.97 -32.07
C ARG A 26 3.58 3.10 -31.33
N GLY A 27 3.62 3.05 -30.00
CA GLY A 27 3.07 4.12 -29.17
C GLY A 27 2.88 3.72 -27.73
N THR A 28 2.59 4.73 -26.92
CA THR A 28 2.20 4.59 -25.51
C THR A 28 0.87 3.85 -25.36
N ASP A 29 -0.10 4.09 -26.24
CA ASP A 29 -1.34 3.30 -26.37
C ASP A 29 -1.10 1.78 -26.50
N VAL A 30 -0.15 1.36 -27.32
CA VAL A 30 0.23 -0.07 -27.45
C VAL A 30 0.79 -0.58 -26.13
N LYS A 31 1.60 0.22 -25.45
CA LYS A 31 2.21 -0.16 -24.18
C LYS A 31 1.19 -0.26 -23.04
N VAL A 32 0.18 0.63 -23.03
CA VAL A 32 -0.98 0.55 -22.15
C VAL A 32 -1.76 -0.74 -22.40
N LEU A 33 -2.03 -1.09 -23.67
CA LEU A 33 -2.69 -2.35 -24.02
C LEU A 33 -1.92 -3.57 -23.48
N GLN A 34 -0.60 -3.61 -23.70
CA GLN A 34 0.26 -4.69 -23.21
C GLN A 34 0.24 -4.77 -21.68
N ARG A 35 0.31 -3.62 -20.99
CA ARG A 35 0.22 -3.57 -19.52
C ARG A 35 -1.14 -4.01 -19.02
N LEU A 36 -2.23 -3.57 -19.66
CA LEU A 36 -3.59 -3.98 -19.34
C LEU A 36 -3.75 -5.50 -19.43
N TYR A 37 -3.25 -6.12 -20.50
CA TYR A 37 -3.29 -7.56 -20.65
C TYR A 37 -2.50 -8.29 -19.55
N ASP A 38 -1.28 -7.84 -19.25
CA ASP A 38 -0.49 -8.39 -18.14
C ASP A 38 -1.22 -8.24 -16.80
N THR A 39 -1.86 -7.10 -16.55
CA THR A 39 -2.65 -6.87 -15.34
C THR A 39 -3.92 -7.73 -15.29
N MET A 40 -4.56 -8.00 -16.44
CA MET A 40 -5.66 -8.98 -16.49
C MET A 40 -5.19 -10.38 -16.08
N LEU A 41 -4.00 -10.81 -16.52
CA LEU A 41 -3.41 -12.10 -16.13
C LEU A 41 -3.02 -12.15 -14.65
N GLU A 42 -2.69 -11.02 -14.04
CA GLU A 42 -2.36 -10.90 -12.61
C GLU A 42 -3.61 -10.90 -11.73
N LEU A 43 -4.65 -10.15 -12.13
CA LEU A 43 -5.84 -9.88 -11.32
C LEU A 43 -6.92 -10.92 -11.45
N MET A 44 -7.18 -11.35 -12.69
CA MET A 44 -8.35 -12.16 -12.96
C MET A 44 -8.04 -13.63 -12.65
N ASN A 45 -9.04 -14.31 -12.07
CA ASN A 45 -8.99 -15.75 -11.81
C ASN A 45 -10.11 -16.47 -12.57
N PRO A 46 -9.97 -16.66 -13.89
CA PRO A 46 -11.03 -17.28 -14.67
C PRO A 46 -11.22 -18.76 -14.37
N PRO A 47 -12.46 -19.27 -14.36
CA PRO A 47 -12.74 -20.70 -14.17
C PRO A 47 -12.02 -21.64 -15.15
N GLN A 48 -11.77 -21.17 -16.37
CA GLN A 48 -11.11 -21.91 -17.45
C GLN A 48 -9.57 -21.79 -17.45
N GLY A 49 -8.99 -21.09 -16.46
CA GLY A 49 -7.57 -20.77 -16.41
C GLY A 49 -7.21 -19.44 -17.08
N PRO A 50 -5.92 -19.05 -17.06
CA PRO A 50 -5.47 -17.76 -17.57
C PRO A 50 -5.71 -17.62 -19.08
N MET A 51 -6.00 -16.40 -19.54
CA MET A 51 -6.25 -16.08 -20.96
C MET A 51 -5.02 -16.29 -21.86
N GLY A 52 -3.83 -16.44 -21.27
CA GLY A 52 -2.58 -16.71 -21.96
C GLY A 52 -1.39 -16.46 -21.03
N SER A 53 -0.23 -16.15 -21.61
CA SER A 53 0.99 -15.79 -20.89
C SER A 53 1.32 -14.31 -21.03
N ARG A 54 2.10 -13.77 -20.09
CA ARG A 54 2.63 -12.41 -20.15
C ARG A 54 3.35 -12.14 -21.47
N ILE A 55 3.30 -10.89 -21.92
CA ILE A 55 3.98 -10.43 -23.14
C ILE A 55 4.96 -9.30 -22.84
N ALA A 56 5.85 -9.00 -23.78
CA ALA A 56 6.74 -7.86 -23.66
C ALA A 56 5.93 -6.56 -23.63
N ILE A 57 6.29 -5.66 -22.70
CA ILE A 57 5.70 -4.31 -22.57
C ILE A 57 6.66 -3.31 -23.23
N ASP A 58 6.71 -3.34 -24.57
CA ASP A 58 7.67 -2.61 -25.39
C ASP A 58 7.05 -1.48 -26.23
N GLY A 59 5.71 -1.37 -26.24
CA GLY A 59 4.98 -0.39 -27.04
C GLY A 59 4.98 -0.67 -28.54
N ILE A 60 5.24 -1.92 -28.96
CA ILE A 60 5.25 -2.37 -30.36
C ILE A 60 4.11 -3.37 -30.59
N PHE A 61 3.21 -3.07 -31.53
CA PHE A 61 2.07 -3.97 -31.84
C PHE A 61 2.54 -5.09 -32.78
N ALA A 62 3.28 -6.03 -32.20
CA ALA A 62 3.80 -7.23 -32.86
C ALA A 62 2.78 -8.40 -32.83
N PRO A 63 3.03 -9.54 -33.51
CA PRO A 63 2.12 -10.68 -33.52
C PRO A 63 1.68 -11.17 -32.14
N GLU A 64 2.55 -11.09 -31.14
CA GLU A 64 2.27 -11.46 -29.74
C GLU A 64 1.22 -10.52 -29.11
N THR A 65 1.28 -9.22 -29.42
CA THR A 65 0.28 -8.25 -28.96
C THR A 65 -1.06 -8.47 -29.67
N ALA A 66 -1.05 -8.78 -30.97
CA ALA A 66 -2.25 -9.14 -31.71
C ALA A 66 -2.91 -10.42 -31.13
N GLN A 67 -2.10 -11.42 -30.77
CA GLN A 67 -2.57 -12.63 -30.12
C GLN A 67 -3.14 -12.37 -28.72
N ALA A 68 -2.52 -11.49 -27.93
CA ALA A 68 -3.07 -11.07 -26.64
C ALA A 68 -4.45 -10.41 -26.78
N VAL A 69 -4.64 -9.56 -27.80
CA VAL A 69 -5.97 -9.00 -28.12
C VAL A 69 -6.96 -10.11 -28.48
N ALA A 70 -6.56 -11.05 -29.34
CA ALA A 70 -7.40 -12.18 -29.71
C ALA A 70 -7.80 -13.05 -28.50
N ASN A 71 -6.90 -13.20 -27.53
CA ASN A 71 -7.17 -13.92 -26.28
C ASN A 71 -8.22 -13.20 -25.42
N ILE A 72 -8.10 -11.88 -25.25
CA ILE A 72 -9.11 -11.05 -24.57
C ILE A 72 -10.46 -11.20 -25.27
N GLN A 73 -10.47 -11.09 -26.60
CA GLN A 73 -11.70 -11.16 -27.39
C GLN A 73 -12.39 -12.51 -27.25
N SER A 74 -11.62 -13.58 -27.40
CA SER A 74 -12.08 -14.97 -27.23
C SER A 74 -12.63 -15.19 -25.83
N TYR A 75 -11.92 -14.70 -24.81
CA TYR A 75 -12.32 -14.83 -23.42
C TYR A 75 -13.68 -14.21 -23.14
N PHE A 76 -13.90 -12.95 -23.55
CA PHE A 76 -15.16 -12.24 -23.30
C PHE A 76 -16.26 -12.57 -24.33
N GLY A 77 -16.00 -13.50 -25.26
CA GLY A 77 -16.98 -13.94 -26.26
C GLY A 77 -17.34 -12.87 -27.29
N VAL A 78 -16.43 -11.94 -27.59
CA VAL A 78 -16.60 -10.94 -28.65
C VAL A 78 -15.90 -11.40 -29.94
N PRO A 79 -16.17 -10.79 -31.12
CA PRO A 79 -15.51 -11.17 -32.36
C PRO A 79 -13.97 -11.17 -32.22
N VAL A 80 -13.34 -12.27 -32.65
CA VAL A 80 -11.90 -12.50 -32.51
C VAL A 80 -11.21 -12.13 -33.81
N ASP A 81 -10.59 -10.96 -33.86
CA ASP A 81 -9.86 -10.44 -35.02
C ASP A 81 -8.43 -9.98 -34.69
N GLY A 82 -8.04 -10.00 -33.41
CA GLY A 82 -6.72 -9.53 -32.96
C GLY A 82 -6.53 -8.01 -33.12
N VAL A 83 -7.62 -7.27 -33.31
CA VAL A 83 -7.65 -5.81 -33.50
C VAL A 83 -8.23 -5.14 -32.26
N ALA A 84 -7.48 -4.21 -31.66
CA ALA A 84 -8.03 -3.37 -30.61
C ALA A 84 -8.79 -2.21 -31.26
N GLY A 85 -10.11 -2.40 -31.39
CA GLY A 85 -11.06 -1.40 -31.88
C GLY A 85 -12.18 -1.14 -30.87
N PRO A 86 -13.30 -0.49 -31.27
CA PRO A 86 -14.36 -0.09 -30.36
C PRO A 86 -14.91 -1.21 -29.47
N VAL A 87 -15.06 -2.43 -30.00
CA VAL A 87 -15.54 -3.59 -29.23
C VAL A 87 -14.53 -3.99 -28.15
N THR A 88 -13.24 -4.06 -28.50
CA THR A 88 -12.17 -4.38 -27.55
C THR A 88 -12.00 -3.28 -26.50
N TYR A 89 -12.06 -2.00 -26.90
CA TYR A 89 -11.96 -0.88 -25.96
C TYR A 89 -13.16 -0.79 -25.01
N ALA A 90 -14.35 -1.18 -25.46
CA ALA A 90 -15.52 -1.28 -24.59
C ALA A 90 -15.34 -2.27 -23.44
N LEU A 91 -14.56 -3.36 -23.63
CA LEU A 91 -14.21 -4.28 -22.55
C LEU A 91 -13.34 -3.62 -21.47
N CYS A 92 -12.60 -2.57 -21.81
CA CYS A 92 -11.84 -1.76 -20.85
C CYS A 92 -12.65 -0.58 -20.29
N GLY A 93 -13.94 -0.47 -20.62
CA GLY A 93 -14.79 0.64 -20.21
C GLY A 93 -14.67 1.89 -21.11
N GLN A 94 -14.17 1.76 -22.34
CA GLN A 94 -14.24 2.84 -23.33
C GLN A 94 -15.44 2.67 -24.25
N VAL A 95 -16.50 3.42 -23.98
CA VAL A 95 -17.63 3.51 -24.90
C VAL A 95 -17.71 4.95 -25.39
N ALA A 96 -17.64 5.15 -26.70
CA ALA A 96 -17.91 6.46 -27.28
C ALA A 96 -19.30 6.91 -26.83
N ASP A 97 -19.44 8.16 -26.39
CA ASP A 97 -20.69 8.73 -25.88
C ASP A 97 -21.31 8.00 -24.67
N ALA A 98 -20.53 7.24 -23.89
CA ALA A 98 -21.03 6.53 -22.69
C ALA A 98 -21.91 7.41 -21.77
N PHE A 99 -21.52 8.69 -21.68
CA PHE A 99 -22.21 9.74 -20.93
C PHE A 99 -22.48 10.99 -21.78
N GLY A 100 -22.45 10.87 -23.11
CA GLY A 100 -22.55 11.96 -24.08
C GLY A 100 -21.30 12.85 -24.15
N GLY A 101 -20.65 12.92 -25.31
CA GLY A 101 -19.49 13.79 -25.54
C GLY A 101 -18.24 13.05 -26.03
N PRO A 102 -17.09 13.74 -26.11
CA PRO A 102 -15.89 13.17 -26.71
C PRO A 102 -15.43 11.88 -26.03
N ALA A 103 -14.76 10.99 -26.77
CA ALA A 103 -14.18 9.79 -26.19
C ALA A 103 -13.09 10.17 -25.17
N PHE A 104 -13.05 9.46 -24.03
CA PHE A 104 -12.00 9.64 -23.04
C PHE A 104 -10.60 9.44 -23.66
N GLY A 105 -9.70 10.42 -23.47
CA GLY A 105 -8.37 10.43 -24.10
C GLY A 105 -8.30 11.11 -25.48
N SER A 106 -9.42 11.51 -26.07
CA SER A 106 -9.42 12.14 -27.41
C SER A 106 -8.92 13.59 -27.45
N ARG A 107 -8.85 14.24 -26.28
CA ARG A 107 -8.36 15.62 -26.10
C ARG A 107 -7.86 15.80 -24.66
N PRO A 108 -6.98 16.78 -24.39
CA PRO A 108 -6.62 17.13 -23.02
C PRO A 108 -7.82 17.67 -22.23
N LEU A 109 -7.87 17.41 -20.92
CA LEU A 109 -8.87 17.98 -20.01
C LEU A 109 -8.18 18.88 -19.00
N ALA A 110 -8.74 20.07 -18.78
CA ALA A 110 -8.27 21.04 -17.81
C ALA A 110 -9.44 21.87 -17.26
N SER A 111 -9.18 22.72 -16.28
CA SER A 111 -10.19 23.60 -15.68
C SER A 111 -11.11 24.28 -16.71
N GLY A 112 -12.42 24.18 -16.52
CA GLY A 112 -13.45 24.70 -17.42
C GLY A 112 -13.85 23.77 -18.57
N THR A 113 -13.13 22.66 -18.77
CA THR A 113 -13.51 21.63 -19.75
C THR A 113 -14.85 20.99 -19.37
N GLN A 114 -15.70 20.72 -20.36
CA GLN A 114 -16.99 20.04 -20.15
C GLN A 114 -17.18 18.87 -21.12
N GLY A 115 -17.94 17.85 -20.71
CA GLY A 115 -18.31 16.69 -21.52
C GLY A 115 -18.32 15.37 -20.76
N GLY A 116 -18.83 14.31 -21.40
CA GLY A 116 -18.85 12.96 -20.83
C GLY A 116 -17.46 12.37 -20.57
N ASP A 117 -16.42 12.82 -21.28
CA ASP A 117 -15.02 12.49 -20.97
C ASP A 117 -14.57 13.03 -19.62
N VAL A 118 -15.06 14.21 -19.21
CA VAL A 118 -14.85 14.74 -17.86
C VAL A 118 -15.61 13.93 -16.82
N LEU A 119 -16.83 13.46 -17.13
CA LEU A 119 -17.54 12.57 -16.21
C LEU A 119 -16.84 11.21 -16.08
N VAL A 120 -16.26 10.67 -17.16
CA VAL A 120 -15.42 9.46 -17.09
C VAL A 120 -14.20 9.69 -16.21
N LEU A 121 -13.52 10.83 -16.33
CA LEU A 121 -12.42 11.22 -15.44
C LEU A 121 -12.89 11.21 -13.98
N GLN A 122 -13.97 11.93 -13.68
CA GLN A 122 -14.53 12.05 -12.34
C GLN A 122 -14.94 10.68 -11.78
N ASN A 123 -15.59 9.83 -12.58
CA ASN A 123 -16.00 8.48 -12.18
C ASN A 123 -14.78 7.59 -11.88
N ARG A 124 -13.75 7.61 -12.73
CA ARG A 124 -12.52 6.84 -12.49
C ARG A 124 -11.80 7.29 -11.22
N LEU A 125 -11.74 8.60 -10.98
CA LEU A 125 -11.20 9.17 -9.76
C LEU A 125 -12.08 8.85 -8.53
N ASN A 126 -13.41 8.84 -8.71
CA ASN A 126 -14.39 8.44 -7.70
C ASN A 126 -14.30 6.96 -7.32
N CYS A 127 -13.91 6.07 -8.24
CA CYS A 127 -13.66 4.66 -7.91
C CYS A 127 -12.41 4.45 -7.04
N LEU A 128 -11.60 5.50 -6.93
CA LEU A 128 -10.42 5.57 -6.09
C LEU A 128 -10.69 6.54 -4.93
N ARG A 129 -9.68 6.74 -4.08
CA ARG A 129 -9.74 7.63 -2.90
C ARG A 129 -10.07 9.11 -3.22
N TYR A 130 -10.00 9.54 -4.47
CA TYR A 130 -10.24 10.94 -4.85
C TYR A 130 -11.71 11.33 -4.77
N ALA A 131 -12.62 10.38 -4.54
CA ALA A 131 -14.02 10.64 -4.25
C ALA A 131 -14.22 11.75 -3.20
N ARG A 132 -13.38 11.77 -2.15
CA ARG A 132 -13.45 12.82 -1.10
C ARG A 132 -13.19 14.24 -1.62
N LEU A 133 -12.32 14.39 -2.61
CA LEU A 133 -12.04 15.68 -3.26
C LEU A 133 -13.17 16.10 -4.18
N LEU A 134 -13.87 15.12 -4.76
CA LEU A 134 -14.98 15.33 -5.65
C LEU A 134 -16.30 15.59 -4.90
N ALA A 135 -16.34 15.70 -3.57
CA ALA A 135 -17.58 16.03 -2.86
C ALA A 135 -18.17 17.38 -3.34
N GLY A 136 -19.36 17.36 -3.94
CA GLY A 136 -19.99 18.54 -4.52
C GLY A 136 -19.50 18.92 -5.93
N TYR A 137 -18.78 18.02 -6.62
CA TYR A 137 -18.42 18.20 -8.03
C TYR A 137 -19.66 18.33 -8.92
N GLN A 138 -19.52 19.07 -10.02
CA GLN A 138 -20.53 19.11 -11.06
C GLN A 138 -20.23 18.03 -12.13
N PRO A 139 -21.13 17.04 -12.34
CA PRO A 139 -20.92 15.98 -13.32
C PRO A 139 -20.63 16.51 -14.72
N GLY A 140 -19.50 16.09 -15.28
CA GLY A 140 -19.10 16.48 -16.63
C GLY A 140 -18.55 17.90 -16.75
N LEU A 141 -18.28 18.60 -15.64
CA LEU A 141 -17.57 19.89 -15.60
C LEU A 141 -16.26 19.75 -14.83
N PHE A 142 -15.14 20.15 -15.44
CA PHE A 142 -13.83 20.16 -14.80
C PHE A 142 -13.72 21.41 -13.93
N ASP A 143 -14.30 21.32 -12.74
CA ASP A 143 -14.34 22.36 -11.71
C ASP A 143 -13.14 22.29 -10.74
N ALA A 144 -13.15 23.13 -9.70
CA ALA A 144 -12.08 23.16 -8.70
C ALA A 144 -11.93 21.83 -7.91
N PRO A 145 -13.02 21.16 -7.47
CA PRO A 145 -12.96 19.78 -6.96
C PRO A 145 -12.26 18.81 -7.91
N THR A 146 -12.60 18.86 -9.21
CA THR A 146 -11.99 17.99 -10.23
C THR A 146 -10.50 18.29 -10.41
N LEU A 147 -10.10 19.58 -10.43
CA LEU A 147 -8.70 19.97 -10.48
C LEU A 147 -7.91 19.44 -9.28
N ALA A 148 -8.46 19.59 -8.06
CA ALA A 148 -7.82 19.09 -6.85
C ALA A 148 -7.65 17.57 -6.90
N ALA A 149 -8.67 16.85 -7.37
CA ALA A 149 -8.61 15.40 -7.57
C ALA A 149 -7.56 14.97 -8.60
N VAL A 150 -7.42 15.71 -9.71
CA VAL A 150 -6.38 15.45 -10.72
C VAL A 150 -4.99 15.73 -10.17
N GLN A 151 -4.78 16.86 -9.50
CA GLN A 151 -3.49 17.19 -8.90
C GLN A 151 -3.08 16.19 -7.82
N ALA A 152 -4.05 15.70 -7.05
CA ALA A 152 -3.85 14.61 -6.12
C ALA A 152 -3.42 13.33 -6.85
N PHE A 153 -4.13 12.97 -7.93
CA PHE A 153 -3.80 11.81 -8.74
C PHE A 153 -2.40 11.91 -9.36
N GLU A 154 -2.03 13.07 -9.89
CA GLU A 154 -0.68 13.34 -10.40
C GLU A 154 0.37 13.15 -9.29
N ALA A 155 0.15 13.79 -8.13
CA ALA A 155 1.04 13.70 -6.96
C ALA A 155 1.19 12.27 -6.41
N ASP A 156 0.13 11.49 -6.48
CA ASP A 156 0.12 10.12 -5.97
C ASP A 156 0.81 9.14 -6.93
N ASN A 157 1.00 9.54 -8.20
CA ASN A 157 1.67 8.74 -9.21
C ASN A 157 3.09 9.25 -9.55
N VAL A 158 3.68 10.14 -8.73
CA VAL A 158 5.05 10.67 -8.89
C VAL A 158 6.10 9.55 -9.01
N VAL A 159 5.93 8.45 -8.26
CA VAL A 159 6.92 7.36 -8.19
C VAL A 159 6.88 6.45 -9.41
N PHE A 160 5.74 6.38 -10.11
CA PHE A 160 5.75 5.97 -11.51
C PHE A 160 6.39 7.11 -12.29
N ARG A 161 7.74 7.21 -12.28
CA ARG A 161 8.52 8.14 -13.11
C ARG A 161 8.33 7.81 -14.60
N HIS A 162 7.12 8.00 -15.09
CA HIS A 162 6.75 8.18 -16.47
C HIS A 162 7.03 9.65 -16.74
N TRP A 163 7.94 9.94 -17.66
CA TRP A 163 8.34 11.27 -18.09
C TRP A 163 7.22 12.08 -18.79
N LEU A 164 5.95 11.73 -18.54
CA LEU A 164 4.76 12.27 -19.18
C LEU A 164 3.74 12.87 -18.21
N ILE A 165 3.77 12.57 -16.90
CA ILE A 165 2.91 13.30 -15.95
C ILE A 165 3.56 14.65 -15.66
N ARG A 166 2.83 15.72 -15.97
CA ARG A 166 3.17 17.06 -15.47
C ARG A 166 2.30 17.35 -14.25
N PHE A 167 2.85 18.02 -13.24
CA PHE A 167 2.11 18.50 -12.07
C PHE A 167 1.42 19.83 -12.38
N ASP A 168 0.75 19.90 -13.53
CA ASP A 168 0.09 21.10 -14.04
C ASP A 168 -1.44 21.03 -13.89
N GLY A 169 -1.98 19.92 -13.37
CA GLY A 169 -3.41 19.71 -13.23
C GLY A 169 -4.13 19.51 -14.57
N VAL A 170 -3.39 19.14 -15.62
CA VAL A 170 -3.92 18.86 -16.96
C VAL A 170 -3.92 17.36 -17.20
N VAL A 171 -5.10 16.83 -17.49
CA VAL A 171 -5.25 15.43 -17.91
C VAL A 171 -4.87 15.33 -19.38
N ASP A 172 -3.63 14.93 -19.62
CA ASP A 172 -3.09 14.66 -20.95
C ASP A 172 -2.76 13.18 -21.14
N ALA A 173 -2.02 12.84 -22.20
CA ALA A 173 -1.67 11.46 -22.52
C ALA A 173 -1.03 10.71 -21.35
N GLY A 174 -0.16 11.36 -20.56
CA GLY A 174 0.48 10.73 -19.41
C GLY A 174 -0.53 10.37 -18.32
N VAL A 175 -1.41 11.30 -17.98
CA VAL A 175 -2.46 11.07 -16.97
C VAL A 175 -3.49 10.06 -17.46
N PHE A 176 -3.89 10.12 -18.73
CA PHE A 176 -4.80 9.14 -19.33
C PHE A 176 -4.24 7.73 -19.24
N ASP A 177 -2.99 7.51 -19.64
CA ASP A 177 -2.36 6.19 -19.64
C ASP A 177 -2.34 5.57 -18.25
N ILE A 178 -2.10 6.38 -17.21
CA ILE A 178 -2.09 5.91 -15.82
C ILE A 178 -3.49 5.60 -15.36
N LEU A 179 -4.49 6.44 -15.67
CA LEU A 179 -5.89 6.15 -15.35
C LEU A 179 -6.39 4.86 -16.01
N TRP A 180 -5.88 4.50 -17.20
CA TRP A 180 -6.18 3.21 -17.82
C TRP A 180 -5.64 2.02 -17.03
N ILE A 181 -4.44 2.15 -16.46
CA ILE A 181 -3.77 1.05 -15.75
C ILE A 181 -3.97 1.07 -14.22
N THR A 182 -4.61 2.09 -13.65
CA THR A 182 -4.84 2.23 -12.21
C THR A 182 -6.32 2.39 -11.83
N ALA A 183 -7.16 2.82 -12.76
CA ALA A 183 -8.60 3.05 -12.55
C ALA A 183 -9.42 2.34 -13.62
N PHE A 184 -9.56 1.02 -13.46
CA PHE A 184 -10.17 0.15 -14.48
C PHE A 184 -11.69 0.30 -14.59
N THR A 185 -12.36 0.87 -13.58
CA THR A 185 -13.83 1.01 -13.53
C THR A 185 -14.26 2.48 -13.51
N GLY A 186 -15.53 2.77 -13.82
CA GLY A 186 -16.05 4.15 -13.95
C GLY A 186 -16.11 4.70 -15.37
N GLY A 187 -15.70 3.93 -16.38
CA GLY A 187 -15.75 4.33 -17.80
C GLY A 187 -17.14 4.29 -18.44
N ARG A 188 -18.06 3.51 -17.87
CA ARG A 188 -19.46 3.35 -18.31
C ARG A 188 -20.33 2.89 -17.13
N GLU A 189 -21.65 2.85 -17.29
CA GLU A 189 -22.51 2.16 -16.33
C GLU A 189 -22.29 0.65 -16.37
N LEU A 190 -22.15 0.02 -15.20
CA LEU A 190 -22.05 -1.43 -15.08
C LEU A 190 -23.35 -2.01 -14.51
N ARG A 191 -23.86 -3.05 -15.15
CA ARG A 191 -25.08 -3.79 -14.78
C ARG A 191 -24.96 -5.23 -15.23
N GLU A 192 -25.85 -6.09 -14.74
CA GLU A 192 -25.86 -7.51 -15.11
C GLU A 192 -25.82 -7.71 -16.64
N GLY A 193 -24.90 -8.55 -17.10
CA GLY A 193 -24.61 -8.79 -18.52
C GLY A 193 -23.55 -7.88 -19.17
N VAL A 194 -23.17 -6.76 -18.54
CA VAL A 194 -22.05 -5.93 -19.01
C VAL A 194 -20.75 -6.55 -18.51
N ASN A 195 -19.97 -7.14 -19.42
CA ASN A 195 -18.70 -7.81 -19.08
C ASN A 195 -17.50 -7.01 -19.57
N GLY A 196 -16.36 -7.24 -18.93
CA GLY A 196 -15.10 -6.60 -19.28
C GLY A 196 -14.15 -6.49 -18.10
N PHE A 197 -13.00 -5.90 -18.34
CA PHE A 197 -12.01 -5.63 -17.32
C PHE A 197 -12.45 -4.52 -16.34
N ASP A 198 -13.32 -3.62 -16.79
CA ASP A 198 -13.96 -2.64 -15.90
C ASP A 198 -14.91 -3.26 -14.88
N THR A 199 -15.52 -4.38 -15.26
CA THR A 199 -16.31 -5.24 -14.35
C THR A 199 -15.40 -5.98 -13.38
N ALA A 200 -14.24 -6.48 -13.83
CA ALA A 200 -13.25 -7.07 -12.93
C ALA A 200 -12.79 -6.04 -11.88
N GLY A 201 -12.57 -4.78 -12.29
CA GLY A 201 -12.27 -3.68 -11.36
C GLY A 201 -13.36 -3.47 -10.31
N LEU A 202 -14.64 -3.52 -10.70
CA LEU A 202 -15.76 -3.44 -9.74
C LEU A 202 -15.77 -4.63 -8.77
N GLN A 203 -15.53 -5.86 -9.27
CA GLN A 203 -15.47 -7.06 -8.43
C GLN A 203 -14.34 -6.97 -7.40
N VAL A 204 -13.17 -6.45 -7.78
CA VAL A 204 -12.04 -6.22 -6.87
C VAL A 204 -12.45 -5.27 -5.75
N ILE A 205 -13.04 -4.11 -6.08
CA ILE A 205 -13.45 -3.13 -5.06
C ILE A 205 -14.50 -3.74 -4.12
N LEU A 206 -15.52 -4.44 -4.66
CA LEU A 206 -16.55 -5.07 -3.83
C LEU A 206 -16.00 -6.22 -2.97
N GLN A 207 -14.98 -6.94 -3.44
CA GLN A 207 -14.30 -7.98 -2.66
C GLN A 207 -13.50 -7.37 -1.51
N ASN A 208 -12.76 -6.28 -1.80
CA ASN A 208 -12.01 -5.52 -0.80
C ASN A 208 -12.91 -4.93 0.29
N LEU A 209 -14.14 -4.59 -0.07
CA LEU A 209 -15.17 -4.11 0.85
C LEU A 209 -15.93 -5.23 1.58
N GLY A 210 -15.59 -6.50 1.33
CA GLY A 210 -16.22 -7.65 1.97
C GLY A 210 -17.59 -8.05 1.40
N PHE A 211 -18.04 -7.44 0.30
CA PHE A 211 -19.36 -7.74 -0.32
C PHE A 211 -19.31 -8.85 -1.37
N TYR A 212 -18.17 -9.06 -2.04
CA TYR A 212 -18.05 -10.01 -3.15
C TYR A 212 -17.17 -11.22 -2.82
N PRO A 213 -17.75 -12.41 -2.61
CA PRO A 213 -17.00 -13.63 -2.28
C PRO A 213 -16.57 -14.44 -3.51
N GLY A 214 -16.87 -13.97 -4.73
CA GLY A 214 -16.63 -14.70 -5.97
C GLY A 214 -15.23 -14.50 -6.54
N ALA A 215 -14.94 -15.19 -7.65
CA ALA A 215 -13.73 -14.97 -8.42
C ALA A 215 -13.79 -13.64 -9.18
N ILE A 216 -12.64 -12.99 -9.35
CA ILE A 216 -12.49 -11.82 -10.23
C ILE A 216 -12.40 -12.34 -11.67
N ASP A 217 -13.53 -12.41 -12.36
CA ASP A 217 -13.64 -13.00 -13.70
C ASP A 217 -14.08 -12.00 -14.77
N GLY A 218 -14.39 -10.76 -14.39
CA GLY A 218 -14.86 -9.73 -15.32
C GLY A 218 -16.26 -9.99 -15.89
N TYR A 219 -16.99 -10.97 -15.36
CA TYR A 219 -18.37 -11.26 -15.72
C TYR A 219 -19.35 -10.65 -14.70
N PHE A 220 -20.21 -9.74 -15.16
CA PHE A 220 -21.23 -9.15 -14.30
C PHE A 220 -22.44 -10.08 -14.24
N GLY A 221 -22.32 -11.15 -13.46
CA GLY A 221 -23.42 -12.08 -13.17
C GLY A 221 -24.19 -11.75 -11.89
N SER A 222 -25.05 -12.70 -11.50
CA SER A 222 -25.92 -12.59 -10.32
C SER A 222 -25.17 -12.43 -8.99
N LEU A 223 -23.94 -12.94 -8.87
CA LEU A 223 -23.09 -12.73 -7.70
C LEU A 223 -22.63 -11.27 -7.60
N THR A 224 -22.09 -10.71 -8.69
CA THR A 224 -21.67 -9.31 -8.77
C THR A 224 -22.85 -8.37 -8.50
N ARG A 225 -24.03 -8.64 -9.07
CA ARG A 225 -25.24 -7.84 -8.80
C ARG A 225 -25.65 -7.86 -7.34
N ARG A 226 -25.64 -9.03 -6.69
CA ARG A 226 -25.98 -9.16 -5.26
C ARG A 226 -24.99 -8.42 -4.38
N ALA A 227 -23.69 -8.56 -4.64
CA ALA A 227 -22.64 -7.83 -3.93
C ALA A 227 -22.82 -6.32 -4.06
N LEU A 228 -23.04 -5.83 -5.28
CA LEU A 228 -23.28 -4.41 -5.54
C LEU A 228 -24.53 -3.88 -4.82
N SER A 229 -25.63 -4.64 -4.88
CA SER A 229 -26.88 -4.25 -4.22
C SER A 229 -26.74 -4.25 -2.69
N ALA A 230 -25.93 -5.14 -2.13
CA ALA A 230 -25.61 -5.14 -0.70
C ALA A 230 -24.77 -3.91 -0.32
N PHE A 231 -23.74 -3.60 -1.11
CA PHE A 231 -22.94 -2.39 -0.94
C PHE A 231 -23.80 -1.12 -0.99
N GLN A 232 -24.63 -0.98 -2.03
CA GLN A 232 -25.51 0.19 -2.21
C GLN A 232 -26.43 0.40 -0.99
N ARG A 233 -27.03 -0.67 -0.45
CA ARG A 233 -27.85 -0.58 0.78
C ARG A 233 -27.04 -0.10 1.98
N THR A 234 -25.83 -0.63 2.19
CA THR A 234 -24.94 -0.20 3.28
C THR A 234 -24.49 1.24 3.12
N ALA A 235 -24.26 1.69 1.88
CA ALA A 235 -23.87 3.06 1.56
C ALA A 235 -25.04 4.06 1.52
N GLY A 236 -26.29 3.62 1.76
CA GLY A 236 -27.48 4.47 1.72
C GLY A 236 -27.91 4.89 0.30
N LEU A 237 -27.49 4.14 -0.72
CA LEU A 237 -27.85 4.36 -2.12
C LEU A 237 -29.04 3.48 -2.55
N PRO A 238 -29.77 3.84 -3.62
CA PRO A 238 -30.77 2.97 -4.25
C PRO A 238 -30.15 1.64 -4.70
N ASP A 239 -30.82 0.51 -4.38
CA ASP A 239 -30.30 -0.86 -4.54
C ASP A 239 -30.58 -1.46 -5.92
N HIS A 240 -30.43 -0.68 -6.98
CA HIS A 240 -30.80 -1.10 -8.33
C HIS A 240 -29.80 -2.08 -8.97
N GLY A 241 -28.65 -2.35 -8.33
CA GLY A 241 -27.63 -3.24 -8.87
C GLY A 241 -26.99 -2.72 -10.15
N VAL A 242 -27.00 -1.39 -10.34
CA VAL A 242 -26.36 -0.66 -11.43
C VAL A 242 -25.30 0.25 -10.82
N ALA A 243 -24.05 0.14 -11.27
CA ALA A 243 -22.98 1.04 -10.85
C ALA A 243 -22.91 2.23 -11.80
N GLY A 244 -23.31 3.40 -11.31
CA GLY A 244 -23.20 4.70 -11.97
C GLY A 244 -22.46 5.71 -11.09
N PRO A 245 -22.46 7.02 -11.43
CA PRO A 245 -21.67 8.05 -10.75
C PRO A 245 -21.76 8.03 -9.21
N ASP A 246 -22.97 7.99 -8.65
CA ASP A 246 -23.17 7.97 -7.19
C ASP A 246 -22.62 6.70 -6.54
N THR A 247 -22.74 5.57 -7.24
CA THR A 247 -22.19 4.30 -6.77
C THR A 247 -20.66 4.32 -6.82
N TYR A 248 -20.07 4.83 -7.91
CA TYR A 248 -18.62 4.98 -8.01
C TYR A 248 -18.08 5.90 -6.92
N HIS A 249 -18.73 7.02 -6.67
CA HIS A 249 -18.36 7.93 -5.59
C HIS A 249 -18.43 7.24 -4.22
N ALA A 250 -19.53 6.55 -3.90
CA ALA A 250 -19.64 5.80 -2.66
C ALA A 250 -18.57 4.70 -2.55
N LEU A 251 -18.27 3.99 -3.63
CA LEU A 251 -17.22 2.98 -3.66
C LEU A 251 -15.89 3.59 -3.23
N GLY A 252 -15.48 4.73 -3.79
CA GLY A 252 -14.24 5.41 -3.37
C GLY A 252 -14.25 5.95 -1.94
N LEU A 253 -15.40 6.38 -1.43
CA LEU A 253 -15.53 6.81 -0.03
C LEU A 253 -15.41 5.64 0.96
N SER A 254 -15.94 4.47 0.58
CA SER A 254 -15.95 3.27 1.41
C SER A 254 -14.70 2.42 1.25
N ASN A 255 -13.99 2.53 0.13
CA ASN A 255 -12.81 1.71 -0.15
C ASN A 255 -11.74 2.00 0.91
N PRO A 256 -11.48 1.08 1.86
CA PRO A 256 -10.69 1.34 3.07
C PRO A 256 -9.19 1.38 2.77
N VAL A 257 -8.83 1.43 1.49
CA VAL A 257 -7.45 1.36 1.09
C VAL A 257 -6.76 2.63 1.55
N PHE A 258 -5.93 2.43 2.57
CA PHE A 258 -5.33 3.45 3.41
C PHE A 258 -4.90 4.68 2.60
N TRP A 259 -5.35 5.82 3.13
CA TRP A 259 -5.28 7.17 2.59
C TRP A 259 -3.86 7.53 2.13
N TYR A 260 -3.74 8.21 0.99
CA TYR A 260 -2.61 9.06 0.61
C TYR A 260 -3.21 10.17 -0.25
N SER A 261 -3.42 11.40 0.20
CA SER A 261 -3.66 12.47 -0.79
C SER A 261 -3.26 13.83 -0.23
N PRO A 262 -2.10 14.37 -0.63
CA PRO A 262 -1.52 15.61 -0.09
C PRO A 262 -2.41 16.85 -0.27
N VAL A 263 -3.43 16.78 -1.14
CA VAL A 263 -4.26 17.92 -1.55
C VAL A 263 -5.47 18.14 -0.65
N LEU A 264 -5.87 17.15 0.16
CA LEU A 264 -7.20 17.16 0.78
C LEU A 264 -7.41 18.22 1.89
N ARG A 265 -6.38 18.71 2.61
CA ARG A 265 -6.46 19.88 3.52
C ARG A 265 -5.05 20.49 3.78
N PRO A 266 -4.92 21.80 4.11
CA PRO A 266 -3.75 22.30 4.83
C PRO A 266 -3.72 21.62 6.20
N ARG A 267 -2.82 20.64 6.38
CA ARG A 267 -2.88 19.67 7.47
C ARG A 267 -1.90 19.96 8.59
N ALA A 268 -2.25 19.46 9.76
CA ALA A 268 -1.42 19.54 10.94
C ALA A 268 -0.11 18.79 10.68
N ARG A 269 0.97 19.55 10.49
CA ARG A 269 2.34 19.05 10.55
C ARG A 269 2.64 18.56 11.97
N LEU A 270 3.65 17.71 12.14
CA LEU A 270 4.04 17.25 13.49
C LEU A 270 4.23 18.39 14.47
N ASP A 271 4.79 19.53 14.04
CA ASP A 271 5.04 20.69 14.90
C ASP A 271 3.78 21.46 15.34
N THR A 272 2.63 21.18 14.73
CA THR A 272 1.35 21.88 15.01
C THR A 272 0.40 21.11 15.90
N LEU A 273 0.63 19.82 16.13
CA LEU A 273 -0.14 19.01 17.08
C LEU A 273 0.21 19.52 18.51
N PRO A 274 -0.67 19.86 19.45
CA PRO A 274 -0.24 20.39 20.74
C PRO A 274 -0.10 19.32 21.83
N VAL A 275 -0.78 18.17 21.69
CA VAL A 275 -1.04 17.27 22.83
C VAL A 275 -0.26 15.97 22.72
N ILE A 276 0.62 15.72 23.69
CA ILE A 276 1.20 14.40 23.96
C ILE A 276 0.52 13.84 25.21
N ARG A 277 0.06 12.59 25.13
CA ARG A 277 -0.67 11.89 26.19
C ARG A 277 -0.19 10.46 26.30
N GLU A 278 0.00 9.97 27.51
CA GLU A 278 0.11 8.54 27.78
C GLU A 278 -1.22 7.85 27.48
N VAL A 279 -1.17 6.79 26.68
CA VAL A 279 -2.34 5.94 26.40
C VAL A 279 -2.41 4.81 27.42
N SER A 280 -1.29 4.14 27.68
CA SER A 280 -1.19 3.01 28.61
C SER A 280 0.27 2.67 28.88
N SER A 281 0.55 2.02 30.01
CA SER A 281 1.76 1.20 30.18
C SER A 281 1.76 0.04 29.18
N THR A 282 2.95 -0.41 28.79
CA THR A 282 3.16 -1.58 27.93
C THR A 282 3.65 -2.80 28.70
N ILE A 283 3.94 -2.68 30.01
CA ILE A 283 4.45 -3.80 30.81
C ILE A 283 3.44 -4.95 30.79
N ASP A 284 3.89 -6.13 30.38
CA ASP A 284 3.00 -7.28 30.28
C ASP A 284 2.54 -7.74 31.68
N PRO A 285 1.22 -7.86 31.92
CA PRO A 285 0.71 -8.19 33.25
C PRO A 285 0.98 -9.65 33.66
N SER A 286 1.26 -10.54 32.71
CA SER A 286 1.50 -11.97 32.95
C SER A 286 2.99 -12.28 33.14
N THR A 287 3.87 -11.64 32.38
CA THR A 287 5.32 -11.93 32.37
C THR A 287 6.15 -10.85 33.04
N GLY A 288 5.66 -9.60 33.12
CA GLY A 288 6.42 -8.44 33.55
C GLY A 288 7.45 -7.93 32.52
N ASP A 289 7.43 -8.51 31.31
CA ASP A 289 8.25 -8.08 30.19
C ASP A 289 7.97 -6.62 29.85
N ARG A 290 9.01 -5.91 29.41
CA ARG A 290 9.03 -4.45 29.24
C ARG A 290 9.95 -4.05 28.07
N ASN A 291 10.24 -2.76 27.94
CA ASN A 291 10.95 -2.16 26.80
C ASN A 291 10.15 -2.29 25.50
N PRO A 292 9.16 -1.39 25.29
CA PRO A 292 8.28 -1.42 24.13
C PRO A 292 9.03 -1.05 22.85
N TYR A 293 8.93 -1.93 21.83
CA TYR A 293 9.67 -1.75 20.58
C TYR A 293 8.75 -1.62 19.36
N GLY A 294 8.26 -2.74 18.83
CA GLY A 294 7.35 -2.79 17.70
C GLY A 294 5.95 -2.40 18.12
N ILE A 295 5.23 -1.70 17.24
CA ILE A 295 3.84 -1.30 17.44
C ILE A 295 3.08 -1.39 16.12
N PHE A 296 1.84 -1.87 16.16
CA PHE A 296 0.89 -1.68 15.06
C PHE A 296 -0.51 -1.39 15.57
N LEU A 297 -1.31 -0.77 14.71
CA LEU A 297 -2.75 -0.63 14.89
C LEU A 297 -3.44 -1.74 14.09
N ALA A 298 -4.30 -2.53 14.75
CA ALA A 298 -5.08 -3.56 14.08
C ALA A 298 -5.90 -2.94 12.92
N PRO A 299 -5.77 -3.45 11.68
CA PRO A 299 -6.32 -2.79 10.50
C PRO A 299 -7.83 -2.55 10.57
N ASN A 300 -8.31 -1.42 10.03
CA ASN A 300 -9.74 -1.12 9.96
C ASN A 300 -10.53 -2.09 9.05
N THR A 301 -9.84 -2.80 8.15
CA THR A 301 -10.38 -3.83 7.26
C THR A 301 -10.67 -5.14 7.97
N PHE A 302 -10.14 -5.32 9.17
CA PHE A 302 -10.34 -6.51 9.97
C PHE A 302 -11.62 -6.37 10.80
N ASP A 303 -12.68 -7.09 10.45
CA ASP A 303 -13.95 -7.10 11.19
C ASP A 303 -14.38 -8.53 11.50
N ASP A 304 -13.87 -9.06 12.61
CA ASP A 304 -14.39 -10.29 13.20
C ASP A 304 -14.76 -10.07 14.68
N ALA A 305 -16.06 -10.04 14.95
CA ALA A 305 -16.59 -9.92 16.31
C ALA A 305 -16.22 -11.12 17.20
N ALA A 306 -15.83 -12.26 16.63
CA ALA A 306 -15.50 -13.48 17.38
C ALA A 306 -14.05 -13.56 17.88
N THR A 307 -13.11 -12.81 17.30
CA THR A 307 -11.67 -12.94 17.61
C THR A 307 -11.23 -12.17 18.85
N VAL A 308 -10.07 -12.50 19.43
CA VAL A 308 -9.52 -11.70 20.56
C VAL A 308 -9.14 -10.29 20.11
N LEU A 309 -8.31 -10.15 19.09
CA LEU A 309 -7.93 -8.87 18.49
C LEU A 309 -9.16 -8.21 17.86
N LYS A 310 -9.27 -6.89 17.98
CA LYS A 310 -10.32 -6.05 17.38
C LYS A 310 -9.72 -4.94 16.51
N HIS A 311 -10.50 -4.43 15.54
CA HIS A 311 -10.07 -3.28 14.76
C HIS A 311 -9.68 -2.09 15.66
N GLY A 312 -8.59 -1.40 15.31
CA GLY A 312 -8.11 -0.28 16.13
C GLY A 312 -7.46 -0.66 17.46
N ASP A 313 -7.37 -1.96 17.82
CA ASP A 313 -6.51 -2.38 18.94
C ASP A 313 -5.06 -1.99 18.65
N LEU A 314 -4.39 -1.40 19.64
CA LEU A 314 -2.94 -1.18 19.59
C LEU A 314 -2.25 -2.41 20.16
N VAL A 315 -1.32 -2.98 19.40
CA VAL A 315 -0.48 -4.10 19.84
C VAL A 315 0.97 -3.66 19.89
N VAL A 316 1.63 -3.94 21.01
CA VAL A 316 3.00 -3.52 21.30
C VAL A 316 3.83 -4.74 21.71
N SER A 317 5.06 -4.82 21.25
CA SER A 317 6.01 -5.84 21.68
C SER A 317 6.91 -5.36 22.82
N ASN A 318 7.31 -6.27 23.70
CA ASN A 318 8.28 -6.00 24.77
C ASN A 318 9.51 -6.89 24.61
N ILE A 319 10.69 -6.27 24.52
CA ILE A 319 11.94 -6.99 24.18
C ILE A 319 12.81 -7.33 25.40
N ASN A 320 12.54 -6.70 26.56
CA ASN A 320 13.22 -7.00 27.82
C ASN A 320 12.36 -7.92 28.69
N ASN A 321 12.98 -8.78 29.49
CA ASN A 321 12.26 -9.56 30.49
C ASN A 321 11.90 -8.71 31.74
N HIS A 322 11.24 -9.30 32.73
CA HIS A 322 10.91 -8.63 34.00
C HIS A 322 12.11 -8.14 34.83
N LEU A 323 13.32 -8.62 34.56
CA LEU A 323 14.57 -8.15 35.16
C LEU A 323 15.25 -7.06 34.32
N ASP A 324 14.57 -6.58 33.29
CA ASP A 324 15.05 -5.58 32.35
C ASP A 324 16.27 -6.03 31.53
N VAL A 325 16.40 -7.34 31.31
CA VAL A 325 17.48 -7.90 30.48
C VAL A 325 17.07 -7.88 29.02
N MET A 326 17.82 -7.12 28.23
CA MET A 326 17.58 -6.95 26.79
C MET A 326 17.63 -8.26 26.01
N GLY A 327 16.68 -8.46 25.11
CA GLY A 327 16.59 -9.63 24.24
C GLY A 327 15.99 -10.87 24.91
N GLN A 328 15.54 -10.77 26.16
CA GLN A 328 14.92 -11.89 26.89
C GLN A 328 13.40 -11.76 27.08
N GLY A 329 12.81 -10.66 26.62
CA GLY A 329 11.34 -10.50 26.57
C GLY A 329 10.71 -11.47 25.59
N ARG A 330 9.42 -11.77 25.77
CA ARG A 330 8.67 -12.73 24.94
C ARG A 330 7.22 -12.32 24.68
N SER A 331 6.75 -11.23 25.28
CA SER A 331 5.33 -10.87 25.24
C SER A 331 5.00 -9.87 24.13
N LEU A 332 3.81 -10.03 23.56
CA LEU A 332 3.05 -8.96 22.93
C LEU A 332 1.88 -8.59 23.83
N VAL A 333 1.66 -7.30 24.04
CA VAL A 333 0.47 -6.79 24.73
C VAL A 333 -0.44 -6.11 23.74
N ARG A 334 -1.75 -6.23 23.95
CA ARG A 334 -2.75 -5.37 23.32
C ARG A 334 -3.27 -4.36 24.34
N ILE A 335 -3.56 -3.15 23.90
CA ILE A 335 -4.12 -2.11 24.76
C ILE A 335 -5.64 -2.14 24.66
N VAL A 336 -6.31 -2.51 25.75
CA VAL A 336 -7.77 -2.59 25.82
C VAL A 336 -8.24 -1.65 26.91
N ASN A 337 -9.07 -0.66 26.54
CA ASN A 337 -9.58 0.36 27.46
C ASN A 337 -8.47 1.06 28.28
N GLY A 338 -7.34 1.34 27.64
CA GLY A 338 -6.19 2.00 28.27
C GLY A 338 -5.42 1.12 29.26
N GLN A 339 -5.52 -0.20 29.16
CA GLN A 339 -4.77 -1.16 29.99
C GLN A 339 -4.07 -2.20 29.11
N PRO A 340 -2.85 -2.65 29.47
CA PRO A 340 -2.18 -3.71 28.74
C PRO A 340 -2.81 -5.07 29.10
N VAL A 341 -3.09 -5.87 28.07
CA VAL A 341 -3.55 -7.25 28.18
C VAL A 341 -2.60 -8.11 27.37
N THR A 342 -2.07 -9.20 27.97
CA THR A 342 -1.25 -10.16 27.26
C THR A 342 -2.00 -10.70 26.04
N PHE A 343 -1.42 -10.49 24.85
CA PHE A 343 -1.95 -10.97 23.58
C PHE A 343 -1.26 -12.25 23.14
N PHE A 344 0.06 -12.32 23.31
CA PHE A 344 0.86 -13.47 22.91
C PHE A 344 2.11 -13.60 23.80
N ILE A 345 2.52 -14.83 24.09
CA ILE A 345 3.81 -15.13 24.73
C ILE A 345 4.56 -16.09 23.80
N GLY A 346 5.64 -15.57 23.21
CA GLY A 346 6.43 -16.24 22.20
C GLY A 346 7.69 -16.92 22.73
N ALA A 347 8.58 -17.21 21.79
CA ALA A 347 9.81 -17.96 22.04
C ALA A 347 11.08 -17.07 22.10
N GLY A 348 10.96 -15.75 21.90
CA GLY A 348 12.08 -14.80 21.87
C GLY A 348 11.62 -13.35 21.83
N ALA A 349 12.57 -12.41 21.86
CA ALA A 349 12.32 -10.97 21.92
C ALA A 349 11.67 -10.46 20.63
N PRO A 350 10.36 -10.16 20.63
CA PRO A 350 9.68 -9.72 19.42
C PRO A 350 10.04 -8.24 19.16
N ILE A 351 11.01 -7.99 18.29
CA ILE A 351 11.48 -6.64 17.97
C ILE A 351 10.52 -5.98 17.00
N ALA A 352 10.33 -6.59 15.84
CA ALA A 352 9.52 -6.03 14.78
C ALA A 352 8.11 -6.60 14.85
N LEU A 353 7.12 -5.80 14.45
CA LEU A 353 5.74 -6.24 14.31
C LEU A 353 5.15 -5.73 12.99
N ALA A 354 4.27 -6.54 12.39
CA ALA A 354 3.37 -6.11 11.34
C ALA A 354 2.10 -6.97 11.33
N ALA A 355 1.02 -6.43 10.76
CA ALA A 355 -0.26 -7.13 10.69
C ALA A 355 -0.85 -7.09 9.28
N SER A 356 -1.48 -8.19 8.87
CA SER A 356 -2.26 -8.27 7.64
C SER A 356 -3.67 -7.71 7.82
N ASN A 357 -4.37 -7.44 6.71
CA ASN A 357 -5.80 -7.07 6.72
C ASN A 357 -6.74 -8.09 7.38
N LEU A 358 -6.28 -9.31 7.63
CA LEU A 358 -7.04 -10.37 8.30
C LEU A 358 -6.74 -10.45 9.80
N GLY A 359 -6.02 -9.46 10.37
CA GLY A 359 -5.62 -9.47 11.78
C GLY A 359 -4.51 -10.46 12.11
N VAL A 360 -3.94 -11.17 11.12
CA VAL A 360 -2.78 -12.05 11.32
C VAL A 360 -1.57 -11.19 11.67
N THR A 361 -0.98 -11.44 12.83
CA THR A 361 0.18 -10.73 13.36
C THR A 361 1.45 -11.49 13.04
N TRP A 362 2.48 -10.77 12.58
CA TRP A 362 3.81 -11.29 12.30
C TRP A 362 4.77 -10.59 13.26
N ALA A 363 5.47 -11.36 14.07
CA ALA A 363 6.43 -10.88 15.05
C ALA A 363 7.80 -11.49 14.79
N ALA A 364 8.82 -10.67 14.59
CA ALA A 364 10.17 -11.15 14.38
C ALA A 364 11.03 -10.90 15.59
N ASP A 365 11.90 -11.85 15.86
CA ASP A 365 12.92 -11.74 16.87
C ASP A 365 14.31 -11.72 16.25
N PHE A 366 15.25 -11.13 17.00
CA PHE A 366 16.66 -11.02 16.62
C PHE A 366 17.28 -12.39 16.32
N GLY A 367 16.72 -13.46 16.87
CA GLY A 367 17.16 -14.84 16.75
C GLY A 367 17.22 -15.58 18.09
N SER A 368 17.38 -16.90 18.01
CA SER A 368 17.55 -17.75 19.20
C SER A 368 18.97 -17.74 19.77
N ALA A 369 19.94 -17.25 18.99
CA ALA A 369 21.32 -17.06 19.41
C ALA A 369 21.57 -15.59 19.81
N PRO A 370 22.42 -15.31 20.83
CA PRO A 370 22.74 -13.94 21.27
C PRO A 370 23.39 -13.04 20.21
N ASP A 371 23.97 -13.63 19.17
CA ASP A 371 24.59 -12.93 18.03
C ASP A 371 23.59 -12.64 16.89
N GLY A 372 22.32 -13.02 17.06
CA GLY A 372 21.26 -12.88 16.07
C GLY A 372 21.38 -13.80 14.86
N SER A 373 22.27 -14.80 14.92
CA SER A 373 22.24 -15.91 13.97
C SER A 373 20.95 -16.70 14.19
N HIS A 374 20.25 -17.02 13.09
CA HIS A 374 18.94 -17.69 13.11
C HIS A 374 17.79 -16.80 13.64
N GLY A 375 17.61 -15.63 13.03
CA GLY A 375 16.41 -14.83 13.21
C GLY A 375 15.14 -15.61 12.88
N ARG A 376 14.03 -15.22 13.49
CA ARG A 376 12.77 -15.96 13.40
C ARG A 376 11.59 -15.03 13.25
N VAL A 377 10.57 -15.52 12.56
CA VAL A 377 9.27 -14.88 12.43
C VAL A 377 8.20 -15.80 13.00
N GLN A 378 7.43 -15.30 13.95
CA GLN A 378 6.28 -15.95 14.55
C GLN A 378 4.99 -15.39 13.95
N VAL A 379 4.14 -16.26 13.40
CA VAL A 379 2.86 -15.89 12.78
C VAL A 379 1.71 -16.29 13.68
N ILE A 380 0.99 -15.28 14.13
CA ILE A 380 0.05 -15.32 15.26
C ILE A 380 -1.35 -15.00 14.73
N SER A 381 -2.31 -15.82 15.12
CA SER A 381 -3.72 -15.65 14.78
C SER A 381 -4.30 -14.41 15.45
N PRO A 382 -5.43 -13.89 14.96
CA PRO A 382 -6.15 -12.83 15.65
C PRO A 382 -6.61 -13.19 17.08
N ASP A 383 -6.58 -14.48 17.46
CA ASP A 383 -6.88 -14.95 18.81
C ASP A 383 -5.67 -14.98 19.75
N GLY A 384 -4.50 -14.56 19.28
CA GLY A 384 -3.26 -14.61 20.07
C GLY A 384 -2.64 -16.00 20.13
N ALA A 385 -2.99 -16.90 19.19
CA ALA A 385 -2.42 -18.25 19.11
C ALA A 385 -1.40 -18.36 17.98
N LEU A 386 -0.31 -19.08 18.18
CA LEU A 386 0.65 -19.38 17.11
C LEU A 386 -0.03 -20.30 16.07
N PHE A 387 0.07 -19.95 14.78
CA PHE A 387 -0.41 -20.83 13.71
C PHE A 387 0.45 -22.09 13.59
N SER A 388 -0.14 -23.16 13.05
CA SER A 388 0.60 -24.37 12.68
C SER A 388 1.67 -24.04 11.63
N GLY A 389 2.93 -24.43 11.89
CA GLY A 389 4.06 -24.03 11.05
C GLY A 389 4.45 -22.55 11.13
N GLY A 390 3.77 -21.76 11.97
CA GLY A 390 3.95 -20.31 12.10
C GLY A 390 5.24 -19.90 12.78
N ASN A 391 6.16 -20.82 13.05
CA ASN A 391 7.49 -20.54 13.59
C ASN A 391 8.52 -20.66 12.46
N ILE A 392 8.74 -19.55 11.75
CA ILE A 392 9.49 -19.54 10.51
C ILE A 392 10.92 -19.11 10.79
N GLU A 393 11.86 -20.03 10.59
CA GLU A 393 13.30 -19.79 10.67
C GLU A 393 13.93 -20.03 9.30
N ARG A 394 14.78 -19.09 8.85
CA ARG A 394 15.42 -19.11 7.53
C ARG A 394 16.82 -18.52 7.64
N PRO A 395 17.81 -19.03 6.86
CA PRO A 395 19.17 -18.48 6.87
C PRO A 395 19.28 -17.00 6.51
N LEU A 396 18.31 -16.47 5.75
CA LEU A 396 18.27 -15.06 5.35
C LEU A 396 17.92 -14.11 6.50
N PHE A 397 17.27 -14.62 7.56
CA PHE A 397 16.96 -13.82 8.74
C PHE A 397 18.20 -13.59 9.60
N ALA A 398 18.87 -12.46 9.37
CA ALA A 398 20.06 -12.03 10.07
C ALA A 398 19.77 -10.79 10.91
N GLY A 399 19.26 -11.01 12.13
CA GLY A 399 18.75 -9.95 12.99
C GLY A 399 17.59 -9.16 12.37
N PRO A 400 16.41 -9.79 12.15
CA PRO A 400 15.19 -9.08 11.78
C PRO A 400 14.87 -7.93 12.74
N TRP A 401 14.48 -6.75 12.21
CA TRP A 401 14.32 -5.56 13.06
C TRP A 401 13.22 -4.59 12.66
N GLY A 402 12.94 -4.45 11.36
CA GLY A 402 11.73 -3.83 10.86
C GLY A 402 10.93 -4.81 10.04
N MET A 403 9.62 -4.65 10.08
CA MET A 403 8.70 -5.51 9.33
C MET A 403 7.52 -4.73 8.80
N GLN A 404 7.01 -5.19 7.66
CA GLN A 404 5.85 -4.60 7.02
C GLN A 404 5.10 -5.63 6.18
N PHE A 405 3.78 -5.65 6.33
CA PHE A 405 2.91 -6.40 5.43
C PHE A 405 2.47 -5.49 4.27
N ASN A 406 2.51 -5.98 3.03
CA ASN A 406 1.91 -5.28 1.92
C ASN A 406 0.39 -5.46 1.99
N PHE A 407 -0.40 -4.40 1.85
CA PHE A 407 -1.85 -4.57 1.70
C PHE A 407 -2.21 -4.95 0.24
N GLY A 408 -1.29 -5.67 -0.41
CA GLY A 408 -1.13 -5.84 -1.87
C GLY A 408 -2.36 -6.36 -2.63
N PRO A 409 -3.17 -7.30 -2.10
CA PRO A 409 -4.37 -7.75 -2.81
C PRO A 409 -5.35 -6.62 -3.13
N LEU A 410 -5.36 -5.54 -2.33
CA LEU A 410 -6.18 -4.35 -2.58
C LEU A 410 -5.80 -3.60 -3.88
N TYR A 411 -4.62 -3.88 -4.43
CA TYR A 411 -4.00 -3.19 -5.57
C TYR A 411 -3.53 -4.13 -6.68
N GLY A 412 -3.93 -5.40 -6.64
CA GLY A 412 -3.52 -6.40 -7.63
C GLY A 412 -2.11 -6.94 -7.49
N LEU A 413 -1.53 -6.76 -6.30
CA LEU A 413 -0.24 -7.34 -5.95
C LEU A 413 -0.47 -8.59 -5.09
N PRO A 414 0.35 -9.65 -5.24
CA PRO A 414 0.28 -10.80 -4.34
C PRO A 414 0.60 -10.36 -2.90
N PRO A 415 0.03 -11.05 -1.89
CA PRO A 415 0.37 -10.77 -0.51
C PRO A 415 1.85 -11.07 -0.29
N ALA A 416 2.54 -10.10 0.29
CA ALA A 416 3.95 -10.15 0.59
C ALA A 416 4.22 -9.50 1.95
N PHE A 417 5.27 -9.99 2.57
CA PHE A 417 5.77 -9.49 3.82
C PHE A 417 7.25 -9.14 3.68
N PHE A 418 7.69 -8.08 4.34
CA PHE A 418 9.06 -7.59 4.24
C PHE A 418 9.72 -7.60 5.61
N SER A 419 11.02 -7.89 5.63
CA SER A 419 11.86 -7.81 6.83
C SER A 419 13.16 -7.08 6.50
N THR A 420 13.59 -6.17 7.36
CA THR A 420 14.98 -5.71 7.33
C THR A 420 15.84 -6.71 8.09
N ASN A 421 17.14 -6.75 7.76
CA ASN A 421 18.14 -7.52 8.49
C ASN A 421 19.28 -6.58 8.90
N VAL A 422 19.37 -6.25 10.19
CA VAL A 422 20.32 -5.24 10.68
C VAL A 422 21.75 -5.75 10.72
N LEU A 423 21.96 -7.07 10.76
CA LEU A 423 23.30 -7.64 10.81
C LEU A 423 23.98 -7.67 9.44
N THR A 424 23.20 -7.69 8.36
CA THR A 424 23.68 -7.86 6.99
C THR A 424 23.38 -6.67 6.08
N GLY A 425 22.56 -5.72 6.52
CA GLY A 425 22.16 -4.60 5.66
C GLY A 425 21.34 -5.06 4.44
N THR A 426 20.50 -6.07 4.62
CA THR A 426 19.65 -6.66 3.56
C THR A 426 18.18 -6.52 3.86
N ILE A 427 17.36 -6.61 2.82
CA ILE A 427 15.89 -6.58 2.90
C ILE A 427 15.35 -7.85 2.25
N ASP A 428 14.55 -8.61 2.98
CA ASP A 428 13.94 -9.84 2.50
C ASP A 428 12.45 -9.65 2.23
N ARG A 429 11.95 -10.39 1.23
CA ARG A 429 10.54 -10.51 0.88
C ARG A 429 10.06 -11.95 1.06
N PHE A 430 8.94 -12.09 1.74
CA PHE A 430 8.20 -13.33 1.95
C PHE A 430 6.94 -13.32 1.08
N THR A 431 6.76 -14.36 0.27
CA THR A 431 5.57 -14.55 -0.59
C THR A 431 5.10 -16.01 -0.57
N ALA A 432 4.02 -16.31 -1.29
CA ALA A 432 3.50 -17.68 -1.47
C ALA A 432 3.19 -18.42 -0.16
N PHE A 433 2.76 -17.70 0.87
CA PHE A 433 2.27 -18.27 2.13
C PHE A 433 0.75 -18.45 2.10
N HIS A 434 0.27 -19.42 2.88
CA HIS A 434 -1.16 -19.71 3.04
C HIS A 434 -1.55 -19.51 4.51
N VAL A 435 -2.63 -18.78 4.76
CA VAL A 435 -3.21 -18.65 6.11
C VAL A 435 -4.35 -19.68 6.22
N PRO A 436 -4.43 -20.52 7.28
CA PRO A 436 -3.61 -20.55 8.50
C PRO A 436 -2.42 -21.52 8.47
N ASP A 437 -2.13 -22.18 7.34
CA ASP A 437 -1.10 -23.23 7.27
C ASP A 437 0.24 -22.73 6.68
N PHE A 438 1.24 -22.62 7.56
CA PHE A 438 2.58 -22.15 7.20
C PHE A 438 3.61 -23.30 7.05
N ASN A 439 3.16 -24.56 7.03
CA ASN A 439 4.04 -25.71 6.83
C ASN A 439 4.48 -25.90 5.35
N GLY A 440 4.05 -25.04 4.44
CA GLY A 440 4.25 -25.12 2.98
C GLY A 440 5.29 -24.16 2.37
N THR A 441 5.17 -23.94 1.04
CA THR A 441 6.13 -23.31 0.10
C THR A 441 6.28 -21.79 0.23
N SER A 442 6.44 -21.25 1.44
CA SER A 442 6.78 -19.82 1.60
C SER A 442 8.08 -19.53 0.85
N VAL A 443 8.05 -18.58 -0.08
CA VAL A 443 9.25 -18.15 -0.83
C VAL A 443 9.84 -16.95 -0.12
N VAL A 444 11.14 -17.04 0.16
CA VAL A 444 11.92 -16.00 0.85
C VAL A 444 13.07 -15.58 -0.04
N GLU A 445 13.08 -14.32 -0.42
CA GLU A 445 14.04 -13.77 -1.37
C GLU A 445 14.61 -12.47 -0.85
N GLN A 446 15.93 -12.30 -0.96
CA GLN A 446 16.55 -11.00 -0.76
C GLN A 446 16.17 -10.07 -1.92
N ILE A 447 15.55 -8.95 -1.61
CA ILE A 447 15.13 -7.92 -2.58
C ILE A 447 15.91 -6.61 -2.43
N GLY A 448 16.73 -6.47 -1.39
CA GLY A 448 17.61 -5.31 -1.19
C GLY A 448 18.89 -5.68 -0.46
N SER A 449 19.97 -4.93 -0.74
CA SER A 449 21.30 -5.14 -0.17
C SER A 449 22.14 -3.86 -0.15
N GLY A 450 23.24 -3.86 0.59
CA GLY A 450 24.16 -2.72 0.64
C GLY A 450 23.63 -1.53 1.44
N PHE A 451 22.69 -1.77 2.35
CA PHE A 451 22.32 -0.82 3.40
C PHE A 451 23.46 -0.72 4.42
N ALA A 452 23.57 0.43 5.08
CA ALA A 452 24.58 0.59 6.10
C ALA A 452 24.24 -0.31 7.29
N HIS A 453 25.28 -0.88 7.93
CA HIS A 453 25.08 -1.62 9.15
C HIS A 453 26.33 -1.63 10.02
N THR A 454 26.13 -1.72 11.33
CA THR A 454 27.19 -1.80 12.35
C THR A 454 26.72 -2.62 13.54
N GLY A 455 27.65 -3.07 14.39
CA GLY A 455 27.35 -3.88 15.57
C GLY A 455 27.08 -5.35 15.26
N THR A 456 27.00 -6.16 16.31
CA THR A 456 26.83 -7.63 16.21
C THR A 456 25.93 -8.21 17.30
N THR A 457 25.35 -7.37 18.17
CA THR A 457 24.50 -7.80 19.28
C THR A 457 23.25 -6.94 19.32
N ILE A 458 22.17 -7.46 19.89
CA ILE A 458 20.89 -6.73 20.02
C ILE A 458 21.03 -5.33 20.66
N SER A 459 22.06 -5.09 21.48
CA SER A 459 22.31 -3.80 22.14
C SER A 459 23.21 -2.82 21.39
N THR A 460 23.85 -3.26 20.30
CA THR A 460 24.89 -2.47 19.60
C THR A 460 24.65 -2.33 18.11
N VAL A 461 23.60 -2.96 17.57
CA VAL A 461 23.31 -2.96 16.14
C VAL A 461 22.64 -1.66 15.70
N PHE A 462 23.10 -1.15 14.57
CA PHE A 462 22.41 -0.13 13.79
C PHE A 462 22.43 -0.57 12.33
N GLY A 463 21.36 -0.29 11.60
CA GLY A 463 21.28 -0.55 10.17
C GLY A 463 19.88 -0.26 9.64
N PRO A 464 19.40 -0.96 8.60
CA PRO A 464 18.02 -0.83 8.15
C PRO A 464 17.07 -1.34 9.25
N GLN A 465 16.30 -0.44 9.83
CA GLN A 465 15.39 -0.72 10.95
C GLN A 465 13.96 -0.50 10.46
N GLY A 466 13.34 0.64 10.76
CA GLY A 466 11.95 0.93 10.44
C GLY A 466 11.66 0.86 8.95
N MET A 467 10.49 0.33 8.60
CA MET A 467 10.03 0.28 7.22
C MET A 467 8.53 0.56 7.13
N ILE A 468 8.10 1.10 5.99
CA ILE A 468 6.69 1.27 5.66
C ILE A 468 6.49 1.05 4.17
N TRP A 469 5.44 0.31 3.81
CA TRP A 469 5.12 -0.01 2.43
C TRP A 469 3.96 0.88 1.98
N LEU A 470 4.17 1.60 0.88
CA LEU A 470 3.16 2.41 0.25
C LEU A 470 2.68 1.73 -1.04
N PRO A 471 1.37 1.57 -1.21
CA PRO A 471 0.82 0.85 -2.35
C PRO A 471 0.98 1.56 -3.69
N MET A 472 0.90 2.89 -3.70
CA MET A 472 1.15 3.68 -4.90
C MET A 472 2.63 3.55 -5.27
N GLY A 473 2.89 2.81 -6.35
CA GLY A 473 4.24 2.57 -6.86
C GLY A 473 4.95 1.34 -6.28
N ASP A 474 4.28 0.55 -5.43
CA ASP A 474 4.87 -0.62 -4.75
C ASP A 474 6.20 -0.28 -4.07
N VAL A 475 6.17 0.76 -3.23
CA VAL A 475 7.38 1.36 -2.65
C VAL A 475 7.52 0.95 -1.20
N LEU A 476 8.63 0.31 -0.87
CA LEU A 476 9.03 0.08 0.50
C LEU A 476 10.03 1.17 0.89
N TYR A 477 9.66 2.03 1.84
CA TYR A 477 10.58 2.99 2.45
C TYR A 477 11.23 2.34 3.66
N ILE A 478 12.54 2.57 3.83
CA ILE A 478 13.37 2.00 4.88
C ILE A 478 14.15 3.13 5.54
N ALA A 479 14.04 3.23 6.86
CA ALA A 479 14.90 4.05 7.70
C ALA A 479 16.15 3.25 8.08
N ASP A 480 17.32 3.86 7.86
CA ASP A 480 18.61 3.28 8.18
C ASP A 480 19.28 4.10 9.30
N GLY A 481 19.38 3.46 10.47
CA GLY A 481 19.94 4.06 11.66
C GLY A 481 21.47 4.14 11.67
N ALA A 482 22.15 3.45 10.75
CA ALA A 482 23.61 3.44 10.68
C ALA A 482 24.19 4.61 9.86
N ASP A 483 23.47 5.08 8.83
CA ASP A 483 23.90 6.18 7.97
C ASP A 483 22.95 7.39 7.96
N ASP A 484 22.00 7.44 8.90
CA ASP A 484 21.00 8.50 9.05
C ASP A 484 20.20 8.74 7.76
N SER A 485 19.77 7.68 7.08
CA SER A 485 19.07 7.78 5.79
C SER A 485 17.65 7.24 5.81
N ILE A 486 16.86 7.71 4.86
CA ILE A 486 15.66 7.02 4.39
C ILE A 486 15.86 6.69 2.91
N ARG A 487 15.58 5.44 2.54
CA ARG A 487 15.73 4.90 1.18
C ARG A 487 14.43 4.27 0.71
N ALA A 488 14.23 4.23 -0.59
CA ALA A 488 13.04 3.67 -1.22
C ALA A 488 13.42 2.51 -2.16
N LEU A 489 12.81 1.34 -1.94
CA LEU A 489 12.87 0.18 -2.83
C LEU A 489 11.56 0.05 -3.60
N ALA A 490 11.64 0.02 -4.93
CA ALA A 490 10.47 -0.15 -5.80
C ALA A 490 10.85 -0.85 -7.12
N PRO A 491 9.99 -1.74 -7.66
CA PRO A 491 8.80 -2.32 -7.02
C PRO A 491 9.19 -3.38 -5.98
N ALA A 492 8.81 -3.21 -4.71
CA ALA A 492 9.24 -4.10 -3.64
C ALA A 492 8.56 -5.48 -3.70
N THR A 493 7.25 -5.53 -3.92
CA THR A 493 6.46 -6.76 -3.98
C THR A 493 6.80 -7.60 -5.20
N SER A 494 7.03 -6.97 -6.36
CA SER A 494 7.23 -7.69 -7.63
C SER A 494 8.66 -7.64 -8.16
N ALA A 495 9.63 -7.24 -7.34
CA ALA A 495 11.04 -7.25 -7.71
C ALA A 495 11.45 -8.65 -8.21
N PRO A 496 12.07 -8.77 -9.41
CA PRO A 496 12.56 -10.05 -9.93
C PRO A 496 13.87 -10.51 -9.27
N GLY A 497 14.41 -9.73 -8.34
CA GLY A 497 15.67 -9.98 -7.64
C GLY A 497 16.10 -8.79 -6.79
N ASP A 498 17.37 -8.76 -6.39
CA ASP A 498 17.97 -7.73 -5.55
C ASP A 498 17.99 -6.34 -6.23
N LEU A 499 17.43 -5.35 -5.56
CA LEU A 499 17.35 -3.95 -5.99
C LEU A 499 18.50 -3.09 -5.44
N GLY A 500 19.46 -3.68 -4.73
CA GLY A 500 20.52 -2.96 -4.02
C GLY A 500 19.95 -2.12 -2.88
N ASN A 501 20.56 -0.96 -2.61
CA ASN A 501 20.15 -0.07 -1.52
C ASN A 501 19.13 1.00 -1.95
N GLY A 502 18.47 0.76 -3.08
CA GLY A 502 17.36 1.58 -3.58
C GLY A 502 17.73 3.03 -3.88
N PHE A 503 16.70 3.86 -3.94
CA PHE A 503 16.84 5.30 -4.13
C PHE A 503 17.03 5.98 -2.78
N LEU A 504 18.06 6.83 -2.66
CA LEU A 504 18.25 7.67 -1.49
C LEU A 504 17.22 8.79 -1.48
N LEU A 505 16.29 8.76 -0.53
CA LEU A 505 15.29 9.81 -0.36
C LEU A 505 15.86 11.00 0.41
N TYR A 506 16.53 10.71 1.54
CA TYR A 506 17.08 11.70 2.44
C TYR A 506 18.23 11.13 3.25
N GLN A 507 19.22 11.95 3.60
CA GLN A 507 20.33 11.55 4.46
C GLN A 507 20.82 12.70 5.35
N GLY A 508 21.15 12.37 6.59
CA GLY A 508 21.74 13.27 7.57
C GLY A 508 20.72 14.03 8.39
N ARG A 509 21.19 15.08 9.09
CA ARG A 509 20.38 15.85 10.04
C ARG A 509 19.18 16.50 9.33
N PRO A 510 17.96 16.40 9.90
CA PRO A 510 17.69 16.09 11.31
C PRO A 510 17.37 14.62 11.59
N LEU A 511 17.57 13.68 10.65
CA LEU A 511 17.61 12.27 11.02
C LEU A 511 18.81 12.03 11.93
N HIS A 512 18.62 11.20 12.94
CA HIS A 512 19.65 10.81 13.90
C HIS A 512 19.33 9.45 14.50
N GLN A 513 19.89 8.43 13.89
CA GLN A 513 19.61 7.01 14.12
C GLN A 513 18.10 6.74 14.02
N PRO A 514 17.47 6.98 12.85
CA PRO A 514 16.04 6.71 12.70
C PRO A 514 15.74 5.22 12.88
N ALA A 515 14.82 4.90 13.79
CA ALA A 515 14.50 3.54 14.21
C ALA A 515 13.11 3.10 13.74
N GLY A 516 12.07 3.88 14.06
CA GLY A 516 10.70 3.61 13.62
C GLY A 516 10.33 4.46 12.41
N LEU A 517 9.53 3.89 11.51
CA LEU A 517 9.02 4.60 10.33
C LEU A 517 7.52 4.34 10.20
N GLY A 518 6.76 5.43 10.08
CA GLY A 518 5.36 5.36 9.71
C GLY A 518 5.05 6.38 8.63
N PHE A 519 3.79 6.40 8.26
CA PHE A 519 3.31 7.20 7.16
C PHE A 519 2.07 7.98 7.59
N HIS A 520 2.03 9.28 7.30
CA HIS A 520 0.89 10.12 7.57
C HIS A 520 -0.20 9.87 6.50
N PRO A 521 -1.32 9.17 6.84
CA PRO A 521 -2.32 8.69 5.89
C PRO A 521 -2.82 9.79 4.96
N GLU A 522 -3.02 10.97 5.51
CA GLU A 522 -3.63 12.03 4.74
C GLU A 522 -2.65 12.80 3.84
N ASN A 523 -1.47 13.23 4.30
CA ASN A 523 -0.63 14.15 3.53
C ASN A 523 0.47 13.50 2.67
N GLY A 524 0.69 12.19 2.75
CA GLY A 524 1.76 11.59 1.95
C GLY A 524 3.13 11.57 2.62
N HIS A 525 3.29 12.10 3.83
CA HIS A 525 4.60 12.25 4.45
C HIS A 525 5.02 11.02 5.23
N LEU A 526 6.32 10.77 5.24
CA LEU A 526 6.94 9.81 6.15
C LEU A 526 7.16 10.49 7.49
N ILE A 527 6.95 9.74 8.56
CA ILE A 527 7.28 10.14 9.93
C ILE A 527 8.29 9.13 10.45
N ALA A 528 9.52 9.57 10.69
CA ALA A 528 10.56 8.75 11.31
C ALA A 528 10.73 9.16 12.78
N VAL A 529 10.94 8.22 13.69
CA VAL A 529 11.40 8.52 15.06
C VAL A 529 12.88 8.22 15.19
N ASN A 530 13.60 9.17 15.76
CA ASN A 530 15.02 9.10 16.05
C ASN A 530 15.25 8.54 17.44
N GLN A 531 16.04 7.47 17.53
CA GLN A 531 16.51 6.96 18.81
C GLN A 531 17.71 7.78 19.34
N GLY A 532 18.42 8.50 18.45
CA GLY A 532 19.58 9.29 18.84
C GLY A 532 19.26 10.65 19.50
N ASP A 533 18.02 11.14 19.41
CA ASP A 533 17.63 12.44 20.01
C ASP A 533 16.15 12.56 20.42
N ASN A 534 15.40 11.46 20.42
CA ASN A 534 13.98 11.40 20.81
C ASN A 534 13.07 12.37 20.02
N ARG A 535 13.38 12.61 18.74
CA ARG A 535 12.57 13.43 17.84
C ARG A 535 11.81 12.57 16.82
N ALA A 536 10.60 13.00 16.48
CA ALA A 536 9.93 12.62 15.25
C ALA A 536 10.25 13.63 14.13
N ILE A 537 10.57 13.13 12.94
CA ILE A 537 10.93 13.90 11.76
C ILE A 537 9.89 13.60 10.66
N GLU A 538 9.24 14.65 10.15
CA GLU A 538 8.30 14.55 9.03
C GLU A 538 9.03 14.89 7.73
N ILE A 539 8.99 13.99 6.75
CA ILE A 539 9.66 14.13 5.46
C ILE A 539 8.64 13.94 4.36
N ASP A 540 8.64 14.83 3.37
CA ASP A 540 7.86 14.65 2.16
C ASP A 540 8.63 13.70 1.20
N PRO A 541 8.15 12.46 0.98
CA PRO A 541 8.85 11.49 0.15
C PRO A 541 8.86 11.86 -1.34
N ARG A 542 8.08 12.86 -1.76
CA ARG A 542 8.01 13.32 -3.15
C ARG A 542 9.15 14.29 -3.47
N THR A 543 9.56 15.08 -2.50
CA THR A 543 10.59 16.12 -2.64
C THR A 543 11.90 15.79 -1.91
N GLY A 544 11.85 14.84 -0.97
CA GLY A 544 12.95 14.57 -0.04
C GLY A 544 13.16 15.68 0.99
N GLN A 545 12.22 16.64 1.11
CA GLN A 545 12.36 17.75 2.05
C GLN A 545 11.82 17.40 3.42
N VAL A 546 12.53 17.85 4.45
CA VAL A 546 12.03 17.84 5.83
C VAL A 546 10.95 18.90 5.96
N VAL A 547 9.77 18.49 6.40
CA VAL A 547 8.59 19.32 6.55
C VAL A 547 8.51 19.89 7.96
N SER A 548 8.77 19.05 8.96
CA SER A 548 8.73 19.44 10.37
C SER A 548 9.52 18.45 11.24
N ALA A 549 9.80 18.84 12.48
CA ALA A 549 10.44 17.98 13.46
C ALA A 549 9.92 18.32 14.87
N ARG A 550 9.76 17.31 15.71
CA ARG A 550 9.19 17.45 17.06
C ARG A 550 9.89 16.56 18.07
N VAL A 551 10.19 17.09 19.25
CA VAL A 551 10.62 16.29 20.41
C VAL A 551 9.41 15.54 20.98
N LEU A 552 9.49 14.22 21.09
CA LEU A 552 8.43 13.39 21.68
C LEU A 552 8.73 12.99 23.12
N ASP A 553 10.00 12.77 23.46
CA ASP A 553 10.49 12.58 24.83
C ASP A 553 11.62 13.61 25.10
N PRO A 554 11.53 14.46 26.14
CA PRO A 554 12.53 15.48 26.45
C PRO A 554 13.82 14.94 27.10
N THR A 555 13.89 13.65 27.44
CA THR A 555 15.04 13.01 28.08
C THR A 555 16.25 13.09 27.15
N PRO A 556 17.39 13.65 27.60
CA PRO A 556 18.59 13.71 26.77
C PRO A 556 19.17 12.33 26.49
N VAL A 557 19.53 12.08 25.23
CA VAL A 557 20.22 10.84 24.82
C VAL A 557 21.72 11.01 24.99
N ASN A 558 22.36 10.08 25.71
CA ASN A 558 23.81 10.02 25.81
C ASN A 558 24.39 9.50 24.49
N PRO A 559 25.23 10.26 23.78
CA PRO A 559 25.68 9.92 22.42
C PRO A 559 26.67 8.74 22.36
N ILE A 560 27.17 8.27 23.51
CA ILE A 560 28.11 7.15 23.60
C ILE A 560 27.38 5.86 24.00
N THR A 561 26.50 5.96 24.99
CA THR A 561 25.85 4.78 25.60
C THR A 561 24.43 4.54 25.08
N GLY A 562 23.82 5.51 24.40
CA GLY A 562 22.40 5.47 24.02
C GLY A 562 21.43 5.67 25.19
N ALA A 563 21.93 5.79 26.43
CA ALA A 563 21.08 5.98 27.60
C ALA A 563 20.18 7.22 27.44
N GLY A 564 18.88 7.05 27.68
CA GLY A 564 17.86 8.09 27.46
C GLY A 564 17.16 7.99 26.11
N SER A 565 17.57 7.10 25.20
CA SER A 565 16.84 6.79 23.97
C SER A 565 15.50 6.11 24.27
N ALA A 566 14.39 6.68 23.79
CA ALA A 566 13.04 6.22 24.11
C ALA A 566 12.29 5.62 22.90
N LEU A 567 12.57 6.11 21.69
CA LEU A 567 11.65 5.97 20.56
C LEU A 567 12.10 4.88 19.57
N PHE A 568 11.28 3.85 19.38
CA PHE A 568 11.61 2.71 18.53
C PHE A 568 10.51 2.35 17.51
N GLY A 569 9.24 2.45 17.89
CA GLY A 569 8.11 2.14 17.04
C GLY A 569 7.09 3.27 16.97
N LEU A 570 6.44 3.42 15.82
CA LEU A 570 5.29 4.31 15.67
C LEU A 570 4.27 3.74 14.69
N THR A 571 3.02 4.12 14.88
CA THR A 571 1.95 3.90 13.90
C THR A 571 1.05 5.13 13.83
N VAL A 572 0.49 5.39 12.66
CA VAL A 572 -0.29 6.61 12.40
C VAL A 572 -1.69 6.24 11.96
N ALA A 573 -2.67 6.80 12.66
CA ALA A 573 -4.09 6.66 12.38
C ALA A 573 -4.69 8.04 12.05
N LEU A 574 -5.99 8.05 11.77
CA LEU A 574 -6.80 9.25 11.68
C LEU A 574 -7.92 9.19 12.71
N ASP A 575 -8.27 10.33 13.29
CA ASP A 575 -9.49 10.46 14.06
C ASP A 575 -10.73 10.58 13.15
N ALA A 576 -11.91 10.64 13.76
CA ALA A 576 -13.19 10.76 13.04
C ALA A 576 -13.31 12.06 12.21
N THR A 577 -12.46 13.07 12.47
CA THR A 577 -12.42 14.34 11.75
C THR A 577 -11.39 14.34 10.60
N GLY A 578 -10.59 13.29 10.50
CA GLY A 578 -9.52 13.11 9.53
C GLY A 578 -8.19 13.74 9.94
N GLU A 579 -8.00 14.09 11.21
CA GLU A 579 -6.73 14.60 11.75
C GLU A 579 -5.81 13.43 12.16
N PRO A 580 -4.48 13.58 12.02
CA PRO A 580 -3.53 12.52 12.36
C PRO A 580 -3.51 12.24 13.87
N VAL A 581 -3.47 10.95 14.19
CA VAL A 581 -3.27 10.41 15.53
C VAL A 581 -2.04 9.52 15.48
N ILE A 582 -0.93 9.95 16.09
CA ILE A 582 0.34 9.24 16.01
C ILE A 582 0.59 8.54 17.33
N PHE A 583 0.56 7.21 17.32
CA PHE A 583 0.93 6.39 18.46
C PHE A 583 2.41 6.02 18.36
N TYR A 584 3.13 6.05 19.47
CA TYR A 584 4.55 5.71 19.50
C TYR A 584 4.93 5.06 20.83
N THR A 585 5.95 4.19 20.77
CA THR A 585 6.52 3.56 21.96
C THR A 585 7.51 4.48 22.65
N ASP A 586 7.58 4.38 23.98
CA ASP A 586 8.49 5.14 24.82
C ASP A 586 9.10 4.21 25.88
N ASP A 587 10.35 3.83 25.67
CA ASP A 587 11.10 2.90 26.54
C ASP A 587 11.47 3.51 27.90
N ASN A 588 11.82 4.79 27.93
CA ASN A 588 12.16 5.50 29.17
C ASN A 588 11.04 5.39 30.21
N THR A 589 9.78 5.35 29.75
CA THR A 589 8.58 5.24 30.61
C THR A 589 7.87 3.90 30.54
N ASN A 590 8.25 3.00 29.62
CA ASN A 590 7.54 1.75 29.32
C ASN A 590 6.06 1.97 29.01
N THR A 591 5.81 2.92 28.10
CA THR A 591 4.46 3.33 27.70
C THR A 591 4.29 3.33 26.19
N VAL A 592 3.02 3.36 25.79
CA VAL A 592 2.61 3.86 24.48
C VAL A 592 1.97 5.22 24.68
N ASN A 593 2.50 6.20 23.95
CA ASN A 593 2.04 7.58 23.95
C ASN A 593 1.31 7.87 22.65
N VAL A 594 0.53 8.96 22.66
CA VAL A 594 -0.16 9.46 21.48
C VAL A 594 0.06 10.95 21.32
N LEU A 595 0.31 11.35 20.08
CA LEU A 595 0.37 12.73 19.64
C LEU A 595 -0.87 13.05 18.80
N THR A 596 -1.63 14.06 19.23
CA THR A 596 -2.88 14.51 18.57
C THR A 596 -2.98 16.03 18.51
N ARG A 597 -3.97 16.50 17.73
CA ARG A 597 -4.37 17.91 17.65
C ARG A 597 -4.98 18.45 18.95
#